data_AF-A0A521GZD1-F1
#
_entry.id   AF-A0A521GZD1-F1
#
_cell.length_a   1.000
_cell.length_b   1.000
_cell.length_c   1.000
_cell.angle_alpha   90.00
_cell.angle_beta   90.00
_cell.angle_gamma   90.00
#
_symmetry.space_group_name_H-M   'P 1'
#
loop_
_entity.id
_entity.type
_entity.pdbx_description
1 polymer ?
#
loop_
_entity_poly.entity_id
_entity_poly.type
_entity_poly.pdbx_seq_one_letter_code
_entity_poly.pdbx_strand_id
1 'polypeptide(L)'
;MNLLSIAQNVAYEVGFEPPAFLYGNTDATARQILALCNREGKILARRHNWTMLQKEYDITTVGGQENYDLPDDFDRLIDNTLWDRSAYQSMRGPLSPQQWQQKKSGLIGSVGIKRNFRIKRGADIINQIYIDPVPPINGDALILEYVSQNWVRNLAGTQTSNVWQDDSDESILPENLVIMGVVWRFLLAKGLDYAMALQEYEREVSQAIARDGGMPKLNLQSNCMQDIALNLPEANF
;
A
#
# COMPACT_ATOMS: atom_id res chain seq x y z
N MET A 1 -5.23 -11.17 15.61
CA MET A 1 -6.25 -10.83 16.62
C MET A 1 -7.43 -10.21 15.90
N ASN A 2 -8.67 -10.56 16.27
CA ASN A 2 -9.87 -10.06 15.60
C ASN A 2 -10.32 -8.69 16.15
N LEU A 3 -11.22 -8.03 15.42
CA LEU A 3 -11.79 -6.73 15.79
C LEU A 3 -12.42 -6.74 17.18
N LEU A 4 -13.17 -7.78 17.52
CA LEU A 4 -13.82 -7.88 18.82
C LEU A 4 -12.79 -7.85 19.96
N SER A 5 -11.74 -8.64 19.87
CA SER A 5 -10.66 -8.66 20.86
C SER A 5 -9.93 -7.31 20.94
N ILE A 6 -9.68 -6.65 19.81
CA ILE A 6 -9.09 -5.30 19.78
C ILE A 6 -9.99 -4.32 20.56
N ALA A 7 -11.30 -4.31 20.30
CA ALA A 7 -12.23 -3.40 20.96
C ALA A 7 -12.39 -3.71 22.46
N GLN A 8 -12.38 -4.99 22.84
CA GLN A 8 -12.39 -5.40 24.25
C GLN A 8 -11.14 -4.93 24.98
N ASN A 9 -9.95 -5.09 24.39
CA ASN A 9 -8.70 -4.58 24.97
C ASN A 9 -8.72 -3.07 25.15
N VAL A 10 -9.19 -2.33 24.13
CA VAL A 10 -9.40 -0.88 24.24
C VAL A 10 -10.35 -0.55 25.38
N ALA A 11 -11.49 -1.24 25.49
CA ALA A 11 -12.48 -0.99 26.54
C ALA A 11 -11.89 -1.22 27.96
N TYR A 12 -11.10 -2.28 28.13
CA TYR A 12 -10.39 -2.54 29.38
C TYR A 12 -9.37 -1.43 29.71
N GLU A 13 -8.61 -0.95 28.73
CA GLU A 13 -7.62 0.13 28.93
C GLU A 13 -8.28 1.47 29.29
N VAL A 14 -9.42 1.79 28.68
CA VAL A 14 -10.15 3.05 28.96
C VAL A 14 -11.10 2.95 30.15
N GLY A 15 -11.25 1.78 30.77
CA GLY A 15 -12.07 1.55 31.96
C GLY A 15 -13.58 1.45 31.71
N PHE A 16 -13.99 0.97 30.53
CA PHE A 16 -15.40 0.71 30.19
C PHE A 16 -15.68 -0.79 30.13
N GLU A 17 -16.95 -1.16 30.24
CA GLU A 17 -17.37 -2.55 30.09
C GLU A 17 -17.06 -3.05 28.65
N PRO A 18 -16.35 -4.17 28.50
CA PRO A 18 -16.02 -4.73 27.19
C PRO A 18 -17.28 -5.12 26.40
N PRO A 19 -17.42 -4.69 25.13
CA PRO A 19 -18.55 -5.10 24.32
C PRO A 19 -18.47 -6.60 23.97
N ALA A 20 -19.63 -7.27 23.96
CA ALA A 20 -19.74 -8.66 23.50
C ALA A 20 -19.75 -8.80 21.97
N PHE A 21 -20.17 -7.74 21.27
CA PHE A 21 -20.20 -7.61 19.81
C PHE A 21 -20.17 -6.11 19.44
N LEU A 22 -19.66 -5.74 18.27
CA LEU A 22 -19.66 -4.34 17.80
C LEU A 22 -20.67 -4.13 16.67
N TYR A 23 -20.73 -5.05 15.70
CA TYR A 23 -21.65 -4.91 14.57
C TYR A 23 -23.10 -5.10 15.01
N GLY A 24 -23.92 -4.08 14.74
CA GLY A 24 -25.32 -4.06 15.19
C GLY A 24 -25.50 -3.68 16.67
N ASN A 25 -24.43 -3.36 17.40
CA ASN A 25 -24.52 -2.89 18.77
C ASN A 25 -25.09 -1.46 18.81
N THR A 26 -26.07 -1.23 19.69
CA THR A 26 -26.76 0.05 19.85
C THR A 26 -26.09 0.96 20.87
N ASP A 27 -25.20 0.43 21.71
CA ASP A 27 -24.43 1.21 22.67
C ASP A 27 -23.59 2.27 21.94
N ALA A 28 -23.63 3.50 22.48
CA ALA A 28 -22.87 4.62 21.96
C ALA A 28 -21.36 4.37 22.09
N THR A 29 -20.90 3.70 23.16
CA THR A 29 -19.47 3.45 23.39
C THR A 29 -18.93 2.44 22.39
N ALA A 30 -19.60 1.30 22.19
CA ALA A 30 -19.24 0.31 21.19
C ALA A 30 -19.17 0.91 19.77
N ARG A 31 -20.17 1.70 19.37
CA ARG A 31 -20.16 2.40 18.07
C ARG A 31 -19.04 3.42 17.95
N GLN A 32 -18.72 4.13 19.03
CA GLN A 32 -17.61 5.08 19.05
C GLN A 32 -16.25 4.37 18.88
N ILE A 33 -16.03 3.26 19.60
CA ILE A 33 -14.81 2.46 19.47
C ILE A 33 -14.66 1.94 18.04
N LEU A 34 -15.72 1.36 17.45
CA LEU A 34 -15.69 0.89 16.06
C LEU A 34 -15.34 2.01 15.06
N ALA A 35 -15.90 3.20 15.25
CA ALA A 35 -15.59 4.36 14.40
C ALA A 35 -14.12 4.80 14.53
N LEU A 36 -13.58 4.76 15.75
CA LEU A 36 -12.17 5.08 16.02
C LEU A 36 -11.23 4.01 15.46
N CYS A 37 -11.56 2.71 15.59
CA CYS A 37 -10.80 1.61 14.98
C CYS A 37 -10.70 1.76 13.47
N ASN A 38 -11.82 2.07 12.80
CA ASN A 38 -11.84 2.32 11.36
C ASN A 38 -10.99 3.53 10.95
N ARG A 39 -11.04 4.60 11.75
CA ARG A 39 -10.23 5.80 11.50
C ARG A 39 -8.75 5.51 11.68
N GLU A 40 -8.38 4.80 12.75
CA GLU A 40 -7.00 4.48 13.04
C GLU A 40 -6.41 3.55 11.99
N GLY A 41 -7.07 2.46 11.63
CA GLY A 41 -6.58 1.54 10.60
C GLY A 41 -6.29 2.24 9.28
N LYS A 42 -7.18 3.14 8.83
CA LYS A 42 -6.98 3.96 7.62
C LYS A 42 -5.79 4.92 7.73
N ILE A 43 -5.60 5.54 8.89
CA ILE A 43 -4.48 6.47 9.10
C ILE A 43 -3.18 5.68 9.14
N LEU A 44 -3.13 4.60 9.92
CA LEU A 44 -1.94 3.77 10.09
C LEU A 44 -1.50 3.14 8.77
N ALA A 45 -2.43 2.62 7.96
CA ALA A 45 -2.15 2.08 6.62
C ALA A 45 -1.46 3.09 5.67
N ARG A 46 -1.74 4.40 5.85
CA ARG A 46 -1.18 5.49 5.04
C ARG A 46 0.13 6.06 5.58
N ARG A 47 0.48 5.79 6.84
CA ARG A 47 1.70 6.33 7.47
C ARG A 47 2.99 5.80 6.84
N HIS A 48 2.97 4.56 6.38
CA HIS A 48 4.15 3.89 5.83
C HIS A 48 3.77 2.91 4.72
N ASN A 49 4.70 2.59 3.83
CA ASN A 49 4.56 1.55 2.80
C ASN A 49 4.75 0.18 3.42
N TRP A 50 3.84 -0.17 4.34
CA TRP A 50 3.89 -1.39 5.11
C TRP A 50 4.13 -2.62 4.24
N THR A 51 5.17 -3.40 4.51
CA THR A 51 5.53 -4.58 3.70
C THR A 51 4.37 -5.57 3.57
N MET A 52 3.59 -5.73 4.64
CA MET A 52 2.37 -6.58 4.68
C MET A 52 1.22 -6.09 3.78
N LEU A 53 1.23 -4.82 3.36
CA LEU A 53 0.23 -4.24 2.44
C LEU A 53 0.76 -4.16 1.01
N GLN A 54 2.02 -4.52 0.77
CA GLN A 54 2.61 -4.52 -0.57
C GLN A 54 2.12 -5.75 -1.35
N LYS A 55 1.76 -5.54 -2.61
CA LYS A 55 1.28 -6.58 -3.52
C LYS A 55 1.91 -6.40 -4.89
N GLU A 56 2.18 -7.52 -5.56
CA GLU A 56 2.55 -7.56 -6.97
C GLU A 56 1.27 -7.61 -7.82
N TYR A 57 1.26 -6.88 -8.95
CA TYR A 57 0.19 -6.91 -9.93
C TYR A 57 0.75 -7.12 -11.33
N ASP A 58 0.19 -8.12 -12.00
CA ASP A 58 0.53 -8.48 -13.38
C ASP A 58 -0.49 -7.88 -14.35
N ILE A 59 0.02 -7.08 -15.28
CA ILE A 59 -0.71 -6.55 -16.42
C ILE A 59 -0.30 -7.36 -17.65
N THR A 60 -1.27 -8.01 -18.28
CA THR A 60 -1.08 -8.66 -19.57
C THR A 60 -1.48 -7.69 -20.68
N THR A 61 -0.55 -7.36 -21.59
CA THR A 61 -0.86 -6.40 -22.66
C THR A 61 -1.82 -6.95 -23.70
N VAL A 62 -2.59 -6.04 -24.28
CA VAL A 62 -3.46 -6.29 -25.43
C VAL A 62 -3.00 -5.37 -26.57
N GLY A 63 -2.86 -5.92 -27.77
CA GLY A 63 -2.44 -5.22 -28.97
C GLY A 63 -3.40 -4.07 -29.27
N GLY A 64 -2.86 -2.85 -29.42
CA GLY A 64 -3.62 -1.64 -29.67
C GLY A 64 -4.29 -1.01 -28.44
N GLN A 65 -4.15 -1.60 -27.25
CA GLN A 65 -4.70 -1.06 -26.00
C GLN A 65 -3.66 -0.22 -25.24
N GLU A 66 -3.96 1.07 -25.06
CA GLU A 66 -3.07 2.01 -24.37
C GLU A 66 -3.17 1.93 -22.84
N ASN A 67 -4.36 1.63 -22.32
CA ASN A 67 -4.69 1.76 -20.91
C ASN A 67 -5.13 0.44 -20.28
N TYR A 68 -4.77 0.24 -19.02
CA TYR A 68 -5.09 -0.95 -18.24
C TYR A 68 -5.59 -0.53 -16.87
N ASP A 69 -6.61 -1.23 -16.39
CA ASP A 69 -7.17 -0.99 -15.05
C ASP A 69 -6.19 -1.51 -13.99
N LEU A 70 -5.99 -0.72 -12.93
CA LEU A 70 -5.27 -1.17 -11.74
C LEU A 70 -6.25 -1.86 -10.78
N PRO A 71 -5.75 -2.68 -9.83
CA PRO A 71 -6.59 -3.33 -8.84
C PRO A 71 -7.49 -2.35 -8.07
N ASP A 72 -8.70 -2.81 -7.72
CA ASP A 72 -9.65 -2.01 -6.93
C ASP A 72 -9.09 -1.57 -5.57
N ASP A 73 -8.17 -2.37 -5.01
CA ASP A 73 -7.51 -2.09 -3.75
C ASP A 73 -6.23 -1.23 -3.90
N PHE A 74 -5.92 -0.72 -5.08
CA PHE A 74 -4.74 0.12 -5.31
C PHE A 74 -4.85 1.48 -4.57
N ASP A 75 -3.90 1.76 -3.67
CA ASP A 75 -3.75 3.09 -3.04
C ASP A 75 -2.65 3.90 -3.73
N ARG A 76 -1.45 3.33 -3.83
CA ARG A 76 -0.25 4.00 -4.35
C ARG A 76 0.77 3.03 -4.92
N LEU A 77 1.54 3.52 -5.87
CA LEU A 77 2.61 2.77 -6.52
C LEU A 77 3.87 2.75 -5.64
N ILE A 78 4.61 1.63 -5.66
CA ILE A 78 5.99 1.61 -5.18
C ILE A 78 6.91 2.02 -6.31
N ASP A 79 7.67 3.10 -6.11
CA ASP A 79 8.48 3.71 -7.16
C ASP A 79 9.52 2.74 -7.73
N ASN A 80 9.76 2.84 -9.05
CA ASN A 80 10.75 2.04 -9.79
C ASN A 80 10.54 0.51 -9.78
N THR A 81 9.34 0.03 -9.44
CA THR A 81 9.00 -1.41 -9.48
C THR A 81 8.34 -1.84 -10.78
N LEU A 82 8.10 -0.93 -11.73
CA LEU A 82 7.52 -1.30 -13.01
C LEU A 82 8.53 -1.92 -13.97
N TRP A 83 8.26 -3.17 -14.35
CA TRP A 83 9.11 -3.94 -15.25
C TRP A 83 8.28 -4.56 -16.37
N ASP A 84 8.84 -4.52 -17.57
CA ASP A 84 8.45 -5.40 -18.66
C ASP A 84 9.23 -6.70 -18.49
N ARG A 85 8.55 -7.74 -17.99
CA ARG A 85 9.16 -9.06 -17.73
C ARG A 85 9.38 -9.84 -19.04
N SER A 86 8.65 -9.51 -20.10
CA SER A 86 8.86 -10.10 -21.44
C SER A 86 10.10 -9.54 -22.12
N ALA A 87 10.36 -8.23 -21.98
CA ALA A 87 11.53 -7.56 -22.54
C ALA A 87 12.73 -7.46 -21.58
N TYR A 88 12.57 -7.88 -20.33
CA TYR A 88 13.56 -7.76 -19.24
C TYR A 88 14.04 -6.32 -19.00
N GLN A 89 13.12 -5.35 -19.06
CA GLN A 89 13.45 -3.94 -18.97
C GLN A 89 12.58 -3.19 -17.97
N SER A 90 13.21 -2.32 -17.19
CA SER A 90 12.48 -1.36 -16.37
C SER A 90 11.73 -0.35 -17.23
N MET A 91 10.49 -0.06 -16.86
CA MET A 91 9.70 0.97 -17.52
C MET A 91 10.02 2.35 -16.94
N ARG A 92 9.83 3.39 -17.75
CA ARG A 92 10.08 4.78 -17.36
C ARG A 92 8.80 5.49 -16.94
N GLY A 93 8.73 5.99 -15.71
CA GLY A 93 7.59 6.75 -15.21
C GLY A 93 7.62 6.89 -13.69
N PRO A 94 6.54 7.39 -13.06
CA PRO A 94 5.32 7.91 -13.69
C PRO A 94 5.58 9.27 -14.37
N LEU A 95 5.20 9.40 -15.64
CA LEU A 95 5.39 10.66 -16.38
C LEU A 95 4.36 11.73 -15.97
N SER A 96 4.84 12.98 -15.83
CA SER A 96 3.95 14.13 -15.62
C SER A 96 3.04 14.39 -16.83
N PRO A 97 1.92 15.12 -16.65
CA PRO A 97 1.02 15.46 -17.75
C PRO A 97 1.73 16.17 -18.92
N GLN A 98 2.66 17.08 -18.62
CA GLN A 98 3.40 17.85 -19.61
C GLN A 98 4.37 16.95 -20.39
N GLN A 99 5.14 16.11 -19.68
CA GLN A 99 6.05 15.14 -20.32
C GLN A 99 5.28 14.15 -21.19
N TRP A 100 4.10 13.70 -20.73
CA TRP A 100 3.24 12.79 -21.50
C TRP A 100 2.77 13.43 -22.82
N GLN A 101 2.25 14.67 -22.76
CA GLN A 101 1.80 15.38 -23.97
C GLN A 101 2.96 15.70 -24.92
N GLN A 102 4.09 16.16 -24.37
CA GLN A 102 5.29 16.39 -25.17
C GLN A 102 5.72 15.12 -25.92
N LYS A 103 5.64 13.96 -25.26
CA LYS A 103 5.99 12.68 -25.86
C LYS A 103 5.00 12.25 -26.94
N LYS A 104 3.69 12.43 -26.71
CA LYS A 104 2.64 12.09 -27.68
C LYS A 104 2.62 13.02 -28.90
N SER A 105 2.97 14.29 -28.74
CA SER A 105 2.97 15.29 -29.82
C SER A 105 4.32 15.48 -30.50
N GLY A 106 5.38 14.79 -30.04
CA GLY A 106 6.71 14.89 -30.61
C GLY A 106 6.81 14.28 -32.02
N LEU A 107 7.50 14.96 -32.94
CA LEU A 107 7.68 14.51 -34.32
C LEU A 107 8.58 13.26 -34.44
N ILE A 108 9.48 13.05 -33.49
CA ILE A 108 10.31 11.85 -33.40
C ILE A 108 9.46 10.80 -32.67
N GLY A 109 8.87 9.89 -33.43
CA GLY A 109 8.07 8.79 -32.90
C GLY A 109 8.80 8.05 -31.78
N SER A 110 8.04 7.50 -30.84
CA SER A 110 8.50 6.72 -29.66
C SER A 110 9.32 5.48 -30.03
N VAL A 111 10.50 5.67 -30.62
CA VAL A 111 11.54 4.64 -30.83
C VAL A 111 12.40 4.60 -29.57
N GLY A 112 11.77 4.29 -28.45
CA GLY A 112 12.45 4.02 -27.19
C GLY A 112 12.47 2.52 -26.95
N ILE A 113 13.63 1.97 -26.59
CA ILE A 113 13.73 0.55 -26.21
C ILE A 113 12.87 0.29 -24.96
N LYS A 114 12.84 1.27 -24.03
CA LYS A 114 12.03 1.21 -22.81
C LYS A 114 10.62 1.78 -22.99
N ARG A 115 9.62 1.02 -22.55
CA ARG A 115 8.24 1.48 -22.41
C ARG A 115 8.15 2.54 -21.31
N ASN A 116 7.20 3.44 -21.48
CA ASN A 116 6.95 4.55 -20.57
C ASN A 116 5.55 4.38 -20.01
N PHE A 117 5.34 4.83 -18.78
CA PHE A 117 4.05 4.75 -18.16
C PHE A 117 3.64 6.06 -17.47
N ARG A 118 2.34 6.21 -17.35
CA ARG A 118 1.70 7.23 -16.53
C ARG A 118 0.50 6.62 -15.85
N ILE A 119 0.33 6.93 -14.57
CA ILE A 119 -0.89 6.60 -13.85
C ILE A 119 -1.80 7.81 -13.91
N LYS A 120 -3.07 7.59 -14.26
CA LYS A 120 -4.11 8.61 -14.18
C LYS A 120 -5.40 7.96 -13.74
N ARG A 121 -6.28 8.77 -13.17
CA ARG A 121 -7.64 8.31 -12.92
C ARG A 121 -8.37 8.09 -14.25
N GLY A 122 -8.96 6.92 -14.42
CA GLY A 122 -9.88 6.60 -15.51
C GLY A 122 -11.17 7.40 -15.41
N ALA A 123 -12.03 7.27 -16.43
CA ALA A 123 -13.35 7.92 -16.44
C ALA A 123 -14.23 7.41 -15.29
N ASP A 124 -14.11 6.13 -14.95
CA ASP A 124 -14.93 5.43 -13.95
C ASP A 124 -14.31 5.44 -12.54
N ILE A 125 -13.58 6.48 -12.15
CA ILE A 125 -13.01 6.66 -10.79
C ILE A 125 -11.86 5.67 -10.45
N ILE A 126 -11.73 4.57 -11.19
CA ILE A 126 -10.66 3.56 -11.09
C ILE A 126 -9.33 4.14 -11.57
N ASN A 127 -8.23 3.80 -10.90
CA ASN A 127 -6.91 4.20 -11.36
C ASN A 127 -6.50 3.33 -12.56
N GLN A 128 -6.00 3.98 -13.61
CA GLN A 128 -5.57 3.31 -14.82
C GLN A 128 -4.12 3.66 -15.11
N ILE A 129 -3.40 2.68 -15.64
CA ILE A 129 -2.05 2.87 -16.16
C ILE A 129 -2.08 2.99 -17.67
N TYR A 130 -1.40 4.01 -18.19
CA TYR A 130 -1.27 4.31 -19.61
C TYR A 130 0.15 4.00 -20.04
N ILE A 131 0.29 3.31 -21.17
CA ILE A 131 1.57 2.80 -21.65
C ILE A 131 1.90 3.40 -23.02
N ASP A 132 3.15 3.82 -23.19
CA ASP A 132 3.69 4.34 -24.45
C ASP A 132 5.09 3.76 -24.75
N PRO A 133 5.32 3.18 -25.95
CA PRO A 133 4.38 3.03 -27.05
C PRO A 133 3.24 2.05 -26.73
N VAL A 134 2.10 2.19 -27.43
CA VAL A 134 0.98 1.26 -27.31
C VAL A 134 1.46 -0.14 -27.71
N PRO A 135 1.26 -1.18 -26.86
CA PRO A 135 1.67 -2.54 -27.18
C PRO A 135 1.15 -2.97 -28.56
N PRO A 136 2.01 -3.44 -29.47
CA PRO A 136 1.59 -3.88 -30.80
C PRO A 136 1.00 -5.30 -30.80
N ILE A 137 1.31 -6.09 -29.77
CA ILE A 137 0.93 -7.50 -29.64
C ILE A 137 0.31 -7.79 -28.27
N ASN A 138 -0.42 -8.90 -28.19
CA ASN A 138 -0.95 -9.43 -26.94
C ASN A 138 0.14 -10.19 -26.17
N GLY A 139 0.05 -10.18 -24.85
CA GLY A 139 0.74 -11.15 -24.01
C GLY A 139 2.08 -10.70 -23.41
N ASP A 140 2.46 -9.43 -23.52
CA ASP A 140 3.60 -8.95 -22.74
C ASP A 140 3.20 -8.86 -21.27
N ALA A 141 4.07 -9.39 -20.40
CA ALA A 141 3.87 -9.36 -18.95
C ALA A 141 4.53 -8.11 -18.36
N LEU A 142 3.72 -7.14 -17.96
CA LEU A 142 4.16 -5.95 -17.25
C LEU A 142 3.80 -6.07 -15.79
N ILE A 143 4.76 -5.82 -14.92
CA ILE A 143 4.63 -6.12 -13.49
C ILE A 143 4.91 -4.86 -12.72
N LEU A 144 4.14 -4.66 -11.66
CA LEU A 144 4.33 -3.57 -10.73
C LEU A 144 4.07 -4.02 -9.30
N GLU A 145 4.73 -3.36 -8.37
CA GLU A 145 4.37 -3.47 -6.96
C GLU A 145 3.62 -2.21 -6.51
N TYR A 146 2.60 -2.43 -5.70
CA TYR A 146 1.76 -1.36 -5.16
C TYR A 146 1.45 -1.62 -3.70
N VAL A 147 1.03 -0.56 -3.00
CA VAL A 147 0.48 -0.68 -1.65
C VAL A 147 -1.04 -0.72 -1.74
N SER A 148 -1.62 -1.74 -1.11
CA SER A 148 -3.06 -1.92 -1.00
C SER A 148 -3.66 -0.96 0.03
N GLN A 149 -4.87 -0.46 -0.25
CA GLN A 149 -5.69 0.29 0.72
C GLN A 149 -6.38 -0.62 1.74
N ASN A 150 -6.41 -1.93 1.50
CA ASN A 150 -7.13 -2.88 2.33
C ASN A 150 -6.26 -3.36 3.48
N TRP A 151 -6.58 -2.91 4.69
CA TRP A 151 -5.84 -3.22 5.93
C TRP A 151 -6.60 -4.19 6.85
N VAL A 152 -7.78 -4.63 6.44
CA VAL A 152 -8.61 -5.63 7.11
C VAL A 152 -8.69 -6.88 6.23
N ARG A 153 -8.71 -8.07 6.86
CA ARG A 153 -9.04 -9.34 6.21
C ARG A 153 -10.12 -10.08 6.99
N ASN A 154 -10.91 -10.89 6.29
CA ASN A 154 -11.83 -11.80 6.97
C ASN A 154 -11.08 -12.96 7.64
N LEU A 155 -11.75 -13.68 8.56
CA LEU A 155 -11.17 -14.82 9.28
C LEU A 155 -10.62 -15.93 8.34
N ALA A 156 -11.25 -16.12 7.17
CA ALA A 156 -10.80 -17.07 6.17
C ALA A 156 -9.60 -16.60 5.32
N GLY A 157 -9.16 -15.33 5.49
CA GLY A 157 -8.06 -14.72 4.74
C GLY A 157 -8.31 -14.53 3.24
N THR A 158 -9.55 -14.69 2.78
CA THR A 158 -9.91 -14.68 1.35
C THR A 158 -10.39 -13.30 0.88
N GLN A 159 -10.98 -12.51 1.77
CA GLN A 159 -11.50 -11.18 1.46
C GLN A 159 -10.72 -10.13 2.23
N THR A 160 -10.41 -9.03 1.57
CA THR A 160 -9.72 -7.89 2.16
C THR A 160 -10.55 -6.63 1.96
N SER A 161 -10.53 -5.72 2.94
CA SER A 161 -11.30 -4.47 2.91
C SER A 161 -10.56 -3.31 3.57
N ASN A 162 -10.99 -2.10 3.26
CA ASN A 162 -10.47 -0.85 3.82
C ASN A 162 -11.28 -0.34 5.03
N VAL A 163 -12.27 -1.11 5.47
CA VAL A 163 -13.15 -0.90 6.62
C VAL A 163 -13.41 -2.28 7.23
N TRP A 164 -13.57 -2.33 8.55
CA TRP A 164 -14.13 -3.49 9.24
C TRP A 164 -15.51 -3.84 8.66
N GLN A 165 -15.87 -5.12 8.59
CA GLN A 165 -17.20 -5.57 8.14
C GLN A 165 -17.88 -6.51 9.14
N ASP A 166 -17.08 -7.25 9.91
CA ASP A 166 -17.54 -8.21 10.90
C ASP A 166 -16.66 -8.16 12.17
N ASP A 167 -17.19 -8.61 13.31
CA ASP A 167 -16.47 -8.72 14.57
C ASP A 167 -15.33 -9.76 14.52
N SER A 168 -15.47 -10.74 13.63
CA SER A 168 -14.50 -11.80 13.37
C SER A 168 -13.37 -11.41 12.42
N ASP A 169 -13.45 -10.24 11.80
CA ASP A 169 -12.40 -9.74 10.91
C ASP A 169 -11.09 -9.53 11.68
N GLU A 170 -9.97 -9.75 10.99
CA GLU A 170 -8.62 -9.58 11.52
C GLU A 170 -7.92 -8.38 10.91
N SER A 171 -7.05 -7.74 11.70
CA SER A 171 -6.21 -6.67 11.17
C SER A 171 -5.01 -7.28 10.44
N ILE A 172 -4.70 -6.75 9.27
CA ILE A 172 -3.42 -7.05 8.61
C ILE A 172 -2.30 -6.27 9.32
N LEU A 173 -2.61 -5.06 9.79
CA LEU A 173 -1.68 -4.20 10.54
C LEU A 173 -1.41 -4.74 11.96
N PRO A 174 -0.29 -4.36 12.58
CA PRO A 174 0.06 -4.84 13.92
C PRO A 174 -0.98 -4.37 14.94
N GLU A 175 -1.60 -5.30 15.66
CA GLU A 175 -2.82 -5.03 16.41
C GLU A 175 -2.57 -4.12 17.62
N ASN A 176 -1.37 -4.23 18.23
CA ASN A 176 -0.97 -3.35 19.34
C ASN A 176 -0.95 -1.86 18.92
N LEU A 177 -0.53 -1.55 17.69
CA LEU A 177 -0.54 -0.18 17.17
C LEU A 177 -1.97 0.32 16.99
N VAL A 178 -2.88 -0.55 16.53
CA VAL A 178 -4.29 -0.22 16.40
C VAL A 178 -4.91 0.05 17.78
N ILE A 179 -4.64 -0.79 18.78
CA ILE A 179 -5.14 -0.61 20.16
C ILE A 179 -4.65 0.73 20.73
N MET A 180 -3.33 0.96 20.77
CA MET A 180 -2.75 2.20 21.27
C MET A 180 -3.29 3.43 20.52
N GLY A 181 -3.43 3.32 19.20
CA GLY A 181 -3.97 4.37 18.33
C GLY A 181 -5.42 4.72 18.64
N VAL A 182 -6.24 3.73 19.00
CA VAL A 182 -7.64 3.94 19.37
C VAL A 182 -7.74 4.54 20.77
N VAL A 183 -6.93 4.08 21.73
CA VAL A 183 -6.95 4.53 23.12
C VAL A 183 -6.70 6.04 23.23
N TRP A 184 -5.61 6.56 22.63
CA TRP A 184 -5.33 8.00 22.73
C TRP A 184 -6.41 8.86 22.06
N ARG A 185 -7.00 8.38 20.95
CA ARG A 185 -8.10 9.09 20.27
C ARG A 185 -9.39 9.04 21.06
N PHE A 186 -9.64 7.96 21.78
CA PHE A 186 -10.76 7.85 22.68
C PHE A 186 -10.61 8.84 23.84
N LEU A 187 -9.44 8.89 24.48
CA LEU A 187 -9.12 9.87 25.53
C LEU A 187 -9.30 11.30 25.03
N LEU A 188 -8.79 11.62 23.83
CA LEU A 188 -8.98 12.92 23.18
C LEU A 188 -10.48 13.23 22.96
N ALA A 189 -11.26 12.27 22.46
CA ALA A 189 -12.68 12.47 22.20
C ALA A 189 -13.51 12.66 23.48
N LYS A 190 -13.04 12.16 24.62
CA LYS A 190 -13.66 12.37 25.94
C LYS A 190 -13.10 13.59 26.69
N GLY A 191 -12.06 14.24 26.16
CA GLY A 191 -11.41 15.38 26.82
C GLY A 191 -10.54 14.99 28.02
N LEU A 192 -10.10 13.73 28.09
CA LEU A 192 -9.17 13.23 29.10
C LEU A 192 -7.73 13.53 28.69
N ASP A 193 -6.79 13.43 29.64
CA ASP A 193 -5.37 13.57 29.32
C ASP A 193 -4.91 12.46 28.35
N TYR A 194 -4.40 12.87 27.20
CA TYR A 194 -3.98 11.99 26.11
C TYR A 194 -2.51 12.18 25.73
N ALA A 195 -1.82 13.15 26.32
CA ALA A 195 -0.50 13.60 25.83
C ALA A 195 0.55 12.49 25.92
N MET A 196 0.61 11.80 27.05
CA MET A 196 1.53 10.68 27.24
C MET A 196 1.18 9.48 26.36
N ALA A 197 -0.11 9.14 26.25
CA ALA A 197 -0.58 8.04 25.41
C ALA A 197 -0.26 8.27 23.92
N LEU A 198 -0.40 9.52 23.45
CA LEU A 198 -0.01 9.90 22.09
C LEU A 198 1.51 9.75 21.88
N GLN A 199 2.32 10.21 22.84
CA GLN A 199 3.78 10.11 22.73
C GLN A 199 4.26 8.65 22.68
N GLU A 200 3.67 7.78 23.50
CA GLU A 200 3.96 6.35 23.48
C GLU A 200 3.57 5.71 22.15
N TYR A 201 2.36 6.00 21.66
CA TYR A 201 1.90 5.54 20.36
C TYR A 201 2.82 5.98 19.21
N GLU A 202 3.20 7.26 19.15
CA GLU A 202 4.10 7.75 18.09
C GLU A 202 5.50 7.10 18.16
N ARG A 203 6.00 6.85 19.37
CA ARG A 203 7.25 6.12 19.58
C ARG A 203 7.15 4.68 19.07
N GLU A 204 6.09 3.95 19.41
CA GLU A 204 5.90 2.58 18.95
C GLU A 204 5.67 2.50 17.44
N VAL A 205 4.93 3.44 16.85
CA VAL A 205 4.79 3.53 15.38
C VAL A 205 6.15 3.75 14.73
N SER A 206 6.98 4.67 15.23
CA SER A 206 8.31 4.91 14.68
C SER A 206 9.22 3.68 14.73
N GLN A 207 9.14 2.90 15.82
CA GLN A 207 9.89 1.67 15.97
C GLN A 207 9.36 0.57 15.04
N ALA A 208 8.05 0.44 14.89
CA ALA A 208 7.44 -0.52 14.00
C ALA A 208 7.81 -0.23 12.54
N ILE A 209 7.78 1.04 12.13
CA ILE A 209 8.25 1.47 10.79
C ILE A 209 9.73 1.14 10.61
N ALA A 210 10.59 1.40 11.60
CA ALA A 210 12.01 1.11 11.50
C ALA A 210 12.34 -0.39 11.40
N ARG A 211 11.45 -1.26 11.91
CA ARG A 211 11.58 -2.71 11.81
C ARG A 211 10.88 -3.29 10.58
N ASP A 212 10.04 -2.51 9.89
CA ASP A 212 9.30 -2.95 8.73
C ASP A 212 10.19 -2.86 7.48
N GLY A 213 10.44 -4.02 6.86
CA GLY A 213 11.40 -4.13 5.76
C GLY A 213 12.82 -4.35 6.26
N GLY A 214 13.44 -5.44 5.80
CA GLY A 214 14.84 -5.73 6.14
C GLY A 214 15.77 -4.65 5.58
N MET A 215 16.86 -4.36 6.29
CA MET A 215 17.88 -3.44 5.78
C MET A 215 18.86 -4.18 4.86
N PRO A 216 19.22 -3.61 3.69
CA PRO A 216 20.28 -4.16 2.89
C PRO A 216 21.61 -4.13 3.67
N LYS A 217 22.49 -5.09 3.39
CA LYS A 217 23.83 -5.09 3.97
C LYS A 217 24.54 -3.80 3.56
N LEU A 218 24.92 -2.98 4.54
CA LEU A 218 25.69 -1.77 4.29
C LEU A 218 27.08 -2.16 3.76
N ASN A 219 27.33 -1.89 2.48
CA ASN A 219 28.66 -2.01 1.91
C ASN A 219 29.33 -0.63 1.91
N LEU A 220 30.35 -0.44 2.76
CA LEU A 220 31.13 0.79 2.85
C LEU A 220 32.33 0.80 1.89
N GLN A 221 32.57 -0.27 1.12
CA GLN A 221 33.57 -0.23 0.08
C GLN A 221 33.07 0.64 -1.08
N SER A 222 33.89 1.60 -1.48
CA SER A 222 33.67 2.45 -2.65
C SER A 222 33.79 1.63 -3.93
N ASN A 223 32.77 0.81 -4.22
CA ASN A 223 32.59 0.22 -5.53
C ASN A 223 31.35 0.83 -6.18
N CYS A 224 31.61 1.55 -7.27
CA CYS A 224 30.62 2.06 -8.19
C CYS A 224 29.68 0.92 -8.62
N MET A 225 28.38 1.05 -8.31
CA MET A 225 27.25 0.27 -8.79
C MET A 225 27.45 -1.27 -8.82
N GLN A 226 27.15 -1.94 -7.71
CA GLN A 226 26.66 -3.33 -7.81
C GLN A 226 25.17 -3.29 -8.17
N ASP A 227 24.88 -3.03 -9.45
CA ASP A 227 23.71 -3.67 -10.04
C ASP A 227 23.91 -5.18 -9.87
N ILE A 228 22.83 -5.87 -9.48
CA ILE A 228 22.69 -7.33 -9.46
C ILE A 228 23.52 -7.88 -10.63
N ALA A 229 24.60 -8.61 -10.32
CA ALA A 229 25.67 -8.92 -11.25
C ALA A 229 25.13 -9.24 -12.66
N LEU A 230 25.22 -8.26 -13.57
CA LEU A 230 25.09 -8.52 -14.99
C LEU A 230 26.26 -9.46 -15.30
N ASN A 231 25.96 -10.71 -15.64
CA ASN A 231 26.93 -11.67 -16.16
C ASN A 231 27.50 -11.10 -17.47
N LEU A 232 28.49 -10.22 -17.35
CA LEU A 232 29.34 -9.77 -18.44
C LEU A 232 30.39 -10.88 -18.60
N PRO A 233 30.39 -11.65 -19.71
CA PRO A 233 31.46 -12.60 -19.95
C PRO A 233 32.77 -11.82 -20.09
N GLU A 234 33.78 -12.20 -19.30
CA GLU A 234 35.12 -11.63 -19.42
C GLU A 234 35.66 -11.94 -20.82
N ALA A 235 35.83 -10.90 -21.64
CA ALA A 235 36.56 -11.02 -22.88
C ALA A 235 38.06 -11.14 -22.54
N ASN A 236 38.57 -12.36 -22.66
CA ASN A 236 39.99 -12.68 -22.57
C ASN A 236 40.81 -11.79 -23.53
N PHE A 237 41.84 -11.12 -22.99
CA PHE A 237 42.98 -10.61 -23.76
C PHE A 237 43.96 -11.74 -24.07
#